data_AF-A0AAV0VHJ3-F1
#
_entry.id   AF-A0AAV0VHJ3-F1
#
_cell.length_a   1.000
_cell.length_b   1.000
_cell.length_c   1.000
_cell.angle_alpha   90.00
_cell.angle_beta   90.00
_cell.angle_gamma   90.00
#
_symmetry.space_group_name_H-M   'P 1'
#
loop_
_entity.id
_entity.type
_entity.pdbx_description
1 polymer ?
#
loop_
_entity_poly.entity_id
_entity_poly.type
_entity_poly.pdbx_seq_one_letter_code
_entity_poly.pdbx_strand_id
1 'polypeptide(L)'
;MSLSSNKVDEKHMAISIKKKIESFVFLLMLCLWARALSPLHGISKLLQKQDIHLQKALDRLTDAYTCMQQLRNDYCSVVENASNLAIKWGIPTDDKVAHQKKARLFFDEIDGDRRLNITQDNFKIKVFLPIFDTIICQHKDRFKGLHNVWGQKPFSYK
;
A
#
# COMPACT_ATOMS: atom_id res chain seq x y z
N MET A 1 5.36 8.15 -27.28
CA MET A 1 5.27 9.55 -26.80
C MET A 1 6.57 10.25 -27.13
N SER A 2 6.51 11.35 -27.90
CA SER A 2 7.67 12.22 -28.16
C SER A 2 7.77 13.25 -27.03
N LEU A 3 8.96 13.44 -26.47
CA LEU A 3 9.21 14.44 -25.42
C LEU A 3 9.27 15.83 -26.06
N SER A 4 8.47 16.77 -25.56
CA SER A 4 8.35 18.13 -26.10
C SER A 4 9.47 19.09 -25.67
N SER A 5 10.19 18.78 -24.59
CA SER A 5 11.34 19.57 -24.14
C SER A 5 12.58 19.23 -24.95
N ASN A 6 13.41 20.23 -25.26
CA ASN A 6 14.70 20.05 -25.93
C ASN A 6 15.89 19.88 -24.96
N LYS A 7 15.67 20.09 -23.66
CA LYS A 7 16.73 19.98 -22.65
C LYS A 7 17.05 18.50 -22.37
N VAL A 8 18.32 18.16 -22.44
CA VAL A 8 18.82 16.78 -22.32
C VAL A 8 18.53 16.21 -20.92
N ASP A 9 18.76 17.00 -19.87
CA ASP A 9 18.52 16.58 -18.48
C ASP A 9 17.06 16.25 -18.20
N GLU A 10 16.14 17.09 -18.70
CA GLU A 10 14.70 16.88 -18.57
C GLU A 10 14.27 15.58 -19.29
N LYS A 11 14.84 15.31 -20.47
CA LYS A 11 14.60 14.03 -21.18
C LYS A 11 15.12 12.84 -20.40
N HIS A 12 16.33 12.90 -19.85
CA HIS A 12 16.89 11.82 -19.04
C HIS A 12 16.07 11.55 -17.78
N MET A 13 15.64 12.60 -17.10
CA MET A 13 14.78 12.48 -15.92
C MET A 13 13.43 11.83 -16.27
N ALA A 14 12.77 12.28 -17.35
CA ALA A 14 11.51 11.69 -17.80
C ALA A 14 11.66 10.20 -18.16
N ILE A 15 12.73 9.83 -18.87
CA ILE A 15 13.02 8.42 -19.20
C ILE A 15 13.26 7.60 -17.93
N SER A 16 13.98 8.14 -16.95
CA SER A 16 14.24 7.47 -15.67
C SER A 16 12.95 7.24 -14.87
N ILE A 17 12.05 8.23 -14.81
CA ILE A 17 10.75 8.10 -14.17
C ILE A 17 9.90 7.06 -14.89
N LYS A 18 9.83 7.13 -16.23
CA LYS A 18 9.10 6.17 -17.05
C LYS A 18 9.52 4.74 -16.74
N LYS A 19 10.84 4.46 -16.72
CA LYS A 19 11.37 3.13 -16.38
C LYS A 19 10.96 2.64 -14.99
N LYS A 20 10.84 3.55 -14.01
CA LYS A 20 10.38 3.18 -12.66
C LYS A 20 8.90 2.85 -12.61
N ILE A 21 8.07 3.62 -13.33
CA ILE A 21 6.62 3.39 -13.42
C ILE A 21 6.33 2.11 -14.21
N GLU A 22 7.10 1.85 -15.27
CA GLU A 22 7.03 0.64 -16.09
C GLU A 22 7.85 -0.52 -15.49
N SER A 23 7.91 -0.62 -14.16
CA SER A 23 8.52 -1.77 -13.46
C SER A 23 7.45 -2.65 -12.84
N PHE A 24 7.70 -3.95 -12.78
CA PHE A 24 6.74 -4.88 -12.18
C PHE A 24 6.54 -4.60 -10.67
N VAL A 25 7.61 -4.23 -9.96
CA VAL A 25 7.55 -3.78 -8.56
C VAL A 25 6.61 -2.57 -8.39
N PHE A 26 6.59 -1.62 -9.33
CA PHE A 26 5.65 -0.51 -9.27
C PHE A 26 4.20 -0.97 -9.45
N LEU A 27 3.93 -1.92 -10.35
CA LEU A 27 2.59 -2.50 -10.51
C LEU A 27 2.13 -3.24 -9.26
N LEU A 28 3.03 -3.98 -8.60
CA LEU A 28 2.74 -4.62 -7.30
C LEU A 28 2.38 -3.58 -6.24
N MET A 29 3.12 -2.49 -6.14
CA MET A 29 2.80 -1.36 -5.24
C MET A 29 1.42 -0.75 -5.57
N LEU A 30 1.14 -0.54 -6.86
CA LEU A 30 -0.11 0.06 -7.30
C LEU A 30 -1.31 -0.83 -6.95
N CYS A 31 -1.23 -2.13 -7.24
CA CYS A 31 -2.25 -3.12 -6.91
C CYS A 31 -2.45 -3.25 -5.40
N LEU A 32 -1.36 -3.24 -4.63
CA LEU A 32 -1.39 -3.26 -3.18
C LEU A 32 -2.18 -2.08 -2.61
N TRP A 33 -1.81 -0.86 -3.00
CA TRP A 33 -2.45 0.36 -2.50
C TRP A 33 -3.91 0.47 -2.95
N ALA A 34 -4.23 0.10 -4.18
CA ALA A 34 -5.62 0.10 -4.66
C ALA A 34 -6.52 -0.79 -3.79
N ARG A 35 -6.03 -1.98 -3.41
CA ARG A 35 -6.78 -2.91 -2.55
C ARG A 35 -6.86 -2.43 -1.10
N ALA A 36 -5.76 -1.91 -0.55
CA ALA A 36 -5.75 -1.41 0.83
C ALA A 36 -6.64 -0.16 1.00
N LEU A 37 -6.66 0.75 0.02
CA LEU A 37 -7.39 2.01 0.17
C LEU A 37 -8.88 1.88 -0.14
N SER A 38 -9.31 0.90 -0.95
CA SER A 38 -10.70 0.78 -1.37
C SER A 38 -11.69 0.61 -0.20
N PRO A 39 -11.50 -0.34 0.76
CA PRO A 39 -12.37 -0.46 1.93
C PRO A 39 -12.31 0.77 2.84
N LEU A 40 -11.11 1.35 3.04
CA LEU A 40 -10.90 2.49 3.93
C LEU A 40 -11.56 3.77 3.39
N HIS A 41 -11.55 3.97 2.08
CA HIS A 41 -12.19 5.11 1.44
C HIS A 41 -13.71 5.13 1.69
N GLY A 42 -14.34 3.95 1.60
CA GLY A 42 -15.78 3.80 1.88
C GLY A 42 -16.13 4.20 3.31
N ILE A 43 -15.34 3.76 4.28
CA ILE A 43 -15.53 4.14 5.69
C ILE A 43 -15.23 5.61 5.91
N SER A 44 -14.14 6.13 5.34
CA SER A 44 -13.75 7.54 5.50
C SER A 44 -14.89 8.46 5.07
N LYS A 45 -15.52 8.18 3.92
CA LYS A 45 -16.71 8.89 3.46
C LYS A 45 -17.92 8.72 4.39
N LEU A 46 -18.13 7.53 4.95
CA LEU A 46 -19.22 7.28 5.89
C LEU A 46 -19.03 8.10 7.17
N LEU A 47 -17.83 8.10 7.75
CA LEU A 47 -17.49 8.77 9.01
C LEU A 47 -17.46 10.30 8.91
N GLN A 48 -17.45 10.86 7.69
CA GLN A 48 -17.50 12.31 7.46
C GLN A 48 -18.91 12.84 7.20
N LYS A 49 -19.93 11.98 7.15
CA LYS A 49 -21.32 12.43 6.98
C LYS A 49 -21.81 13.17 8.24
N GLN A 50 -22.69 14.15 8.05
CA GLN A 50 -23.28 14.87 9.18
C GLN A 50 -24.24 14.00 10.00
N ASP A 51 -24.94 13.09 9.33
CA ASP A 51 -25.85 12.11 9.94
C ASP A 51 -25.24 10.71 9.83
N ILE A 52 -24.66 10.23 10.94
CA ILE A 52 -24.02 8.92 11.02
C ILE A 52 -24.72 8.08 12.07
N HIS A 53 -25.31 6.98 11.64
CA HIS A 53 -25.71 5.91 12.54
C HIS A 53 -24.47 5.19 13.07
N LEU A 54 -24.23 5.32 14.37
CA LEU A 54 -23.04 4.79 15.05
C LEU A 54 -22.87 3.28 14.87
N GLN A 55 -23.97 2.52 14.94
CA GLN A 55 -23.97 1.08 14.71
C GLN A 55 -23.51 0.74 13.29
N LYS A 56 -24.05 1.42 12.28
CA LYS A 56 -23.65 1.25 10.88
C LYS A 56 -22.18 1.60 10.66
N ALA A 57 -21.67 2.62 11.36
CA ALA A 57 -20.25 2.96 11.31
C ALA A 57 -19.38 1.85 11.94
N LEU A 58 -19.80 1.28 13.07
CA LEU A 58 -19.12 0.19 13.75
C LEU A 58 -19.08 -1.08 12.89
N ASP A 59 -20.21 -1.44 12.27
CA ASP A 59 -20.31 -2.59 11.37
C ASP A 59 -19.33 -2.42 10.20
N ARG A 60 -19.33 -1.24 9.56
CA ARG A 60 -18.42 -0.95 8.45
C ARG A 60 -16.96 -0.93 8.83
N LEU A 61 -16.64 -0.44 10.04
CA LEU A 61 -15.28 -0.50 10.58
C LEU A 61 -14.82 -1.94 10.82
N THR A 62 -15.72 -2.79 11.30
CA THR A 62 -15.46 -4.22 11.54
C THR A 62 -15.31 -4.98 10.21
N ASP A 63 -16.17 -4.69 9.23
CA ASP A 63 -16.08 -5.23 7.88
C ASP A 63 -14.72 -4.94 7.25
N ALA A 64 -14.26 -3.68 7.29
CA ALA A 64 -12.98 -3.33 6.70
C ALA A 64 -11.79 -3.91 7.47
N TYR A 65 -11.88 -4.01 8.80
CA TYR A 65 -10.85 -4.68 9.59
C TYR A 65 -10.69 -6.14 9.14
N THR A 66 -11.81 -6.85 9.01
CA THR A 66 -11.85 -8.24 8.52
C THR A 66 -11.33 -8.33 7.09
N CYS A 67 -11.71 -7.39 6.23
CA CYS A 67 -11.21 -7.30 4.86
C CYS A 67 -9.68 -7.11 4.82
N MET A 68 -9.11 -6.26 5.68
CA MET A 68 -7.64 -6.09 5.76
C MET A 68 -6.94 -7.38 6.21
N GLN A 69 -7.52 -8.11 7.16
CA GLN A 69 -6.99 -9.40 7.60
C GLN A 69 -7.01 -10.44 6.47
N GLN A 70 -8.08 -10.47 5.67
CA GLN A 70 -8.18 -11.34 4.49
C GLN A 70 -7.16 -10.95 3.42
N LEU A 71 -7.09 -9.66 3.07
CA LEU A 71 -6.15 -9.12 2.09
C LEU A 71 -4.69 -9.40 2.47
N ARG A 72 -4.35 -9.31 3.76
CA ARG A 72 -3.03 -9.66 4.28
C ARG A 72 -2.62 -11.10 3.93
N ASN A 73 -3.57 -12.03 3.92
CA ASN A 73 -3.29 -13.44 3.61
C ASN A 73 -3.35 -13.73 2.11
N ASP A 74 -3.90 -12.82 1.31
CA ASP A 74 -4.13 -12.98 -0.12
C ASP A 74 -3.11 -12.19 -0.96
N TYR A 75 -1.83 -12.56 -0.81
CA TYR A 75 -0.76 -12.00 -1.63
C TYR A 75 -0.90 -12.38 -3.11
N CYS A 76 -1.37 -13.60 -3.39
CA CYS A 76 -1.43 -14.14 -4.74
C CYS A 76 -2.29 -13.28 -5.67
N SER A 77 -3.42 -12.79 -5.19
CA SER A 77 -4.31 -11.97 -6.01
C SER A 77 -3.78 -10.55 -6.27
N VAL A 78 -2.85 -10.03 -5.44
CA VAL A 78 -2.10 -8.79 -5.75
C VAL A 78 -1.17 -9.03 -6.93
N VAL A 79 -0.44 -10.16 -6.90
CA VAL A 79 0.48 -10.55 -7.97
C VAL A 79 -0.29 -10.80 -9.27
N GLU A 80 -1.40 -11.54 -9.21
CA GLU A 80 -2.25 -11.81 -10.37
C GLU A 80 -2.77 -10.53 -11.03
N ASN A 81 -3.28 -9.59 -10.24
CA ASN A 81 -3.72 -8.28 -10.75
C ASN A 81 -2.56 -7.50 -11.39
N ALA A 82 -1.38 -7.51 -10.77
CA ALA A 82 -0.20 -6.84 -11.31
C ALA A 82 0.26 -7.49 -12.63
N SER A 83 0.25 -8.82 -12.71
CA SER A 83 0.56 -9.58 -13.94
C SER A 83 -0.43 -9.26 -15.06
N ASN A 84 -1.73 -9.22 -14.76
CA ASN A 84 -2.76 -8.85 -15.72
C ASN A 84 -2.58 -7.41 -16.24
N LEU A 85 -2.21 -6.47 -15.35
CA LEU A 85 -1.88 -5.10 -15.75
C LEU A 85 -0.59 -5.04 -16.58
N ALA A 86 0.44 -5.81 -16.22
CA ALA A 86 1.69 -5.86 -16.95
C ALA A 86 1.48 -6.33 -18.39
N ILE A 87 0.72 -7.42 -18.58
CA ILE A 87 0.33 -7.93 -19.90
C ILE A 87 -0.45 -6.86 -20.67
N LYS A 88 -1.45 -6.24 -20.03
CA LYS A 88 -2.28 -5.21 -20.67
C LYS A 88 -1.48 -3.98 -21.09
N TRP A 89 -0.44 -3.61 -20.34
CA TRP A 89 0.38 -2.41 -20.58
C TRP A 89 1.68 -2.71 -21.35
N GLY A 90 1.93 -3.97 -21.71
CA GLY A 90 3.16 -4.38 -22.40
C GLY A 90 4.42 -4.21 -21.55
N ILE A 91 4.28 -4.29 -20.22
CA ILE A 91 5.39 -4.17 -19.27
C ILE A 91 5.96 -5.57 -19.03
N PRO A 92 7.29 -5.78 -19.16
CA PRO A 92 7.91 -7.06 -18.86
C PRO A 92 7.77 -7.40 -17.37
N THR A 93 7.37 -8.63 -17.06
CA THR A 93 7.23 -9.15 -15.70
C THR A 93 8.53 -9.75 -15.15
N ASP A 94 9.55 -9.89 -16.00
CA ASP A 94 10.84 -10.48 -15.64
C ASP A 94 11.83 -9.36 -15.30
N ASP A 95 11.99 -9.11 -14.00
CA ASP A 95 13.00 -8.19 -13.51
C ASP A 95 14.37 -8.88 -13.65
N LYS A 96 15.16 -8.48 -14.65
CA LYS A 96 16.61 -8.75 -14.64
C LYS A 96 17.17 -8.12 -13.36
N VAL A 97 17.49 -8.94 -12.36
CA VAL A 97 18.07 -8.50 -11.09
C VAL A 97 19.39 -7.79 -11.38
N ALA A 98 19.35 -6.48 -11.58
CA ALA A 98 20.55 -5.68 -11.64
C ALA A 98 21.13 -5.65 -10.24
N HIS A 99 22.26 -6.33 -10.03
CA HIS A 99 23.00 -6.28 -8.78
C HIS A 99 23.24 -4.82 -8.39
N GLN A 100 22.65 -4.40 -7.27
CA GLN A 100 22.94 -3.09 -6.71
C GLN A 100 24.38 -3.08 -6.22
N LYS A 101 25.23 -2.27 -6.87
CA LYS A 101 26.56 -1.96 -6.36
C LYS A 101 26.37 -1.12 -5.09
N LYS A 102 26.56 -1.73 -3.93
CA LYS A 102 26.69 -0.97 -2.68
C LYS A 102 28.07 -0.32 -2.66
N ALA A 103 28.13 0.97 -2.35
CA ALA A 103 29.39 1.61 -2.03
C ALA A 103 30.03 0.88 -0.83
N ARG A 104 31.36 0.76 -0.82
CA ARG A 104 32.08 0.27 0.35
C ARG A 104 31.87 1.29 1.48
N LEU A 105 31.36 0.85 2.63
CA LEU A 105 31.28 1.67 3.82
C LEU A 105 32.67 1.71 4.47
N PHE A 106 33.14 2.91 4.84
CA PHE A 106 34.32 3.06 5.69
C PHE A 106 33.92 2.91 7.17
N PHE A 107 34.90 2.58 8.03
CA PHE A 107 34.70 2.19 9.43
C PHE A 107 33.90 3.21 10.29
N ASP A 108 33.88 4.48 9.88
CA ASP A 108 33.26 5.59 10.62
C ASP A 108 32.11 6.28 9.84
N GLU A 109 31.70 5.71 8.70
CA GLU A 109 30.68 6.29 7.84
C GLU A 109 29.29 5.85 8.33
N ILE A 110 28.49 6.82 8.78
CA ILE A 110 27.08 6.59 9.10
C ILE A 110 26.38 6.22 7.79
N ASP A 111 25.84 5.01 7.75
CA ASP A 111 25.06 4.50 6.62
C ASP A 111 23.88 5.45 6.36
N GLY A 112 24.01 6.31 5.35
CA GLY A 112 22.95 7.25 4.94
C GLY A 112 21.68 6.53 4.50
N ASP A 113 20.63 7.26 4.11
CA ASP A 113 19.31 6.73 3.69
C ASP A 113 19.41 5.58 2.69
N ARG A 114 19.56 4.35 3.21
CA ARG A 114 19.58 3.14 2.42
C ARG A 114 18.17 2.87 1.97
N ARG A 115 17.88 3.33 0.75
CA ARG A 115 16.67 2.96 0.02
C ARG A 115 16.49 1.45 0.13
N LEU A 116 15.33 1.04 0.65
CA LEU A 116 14.96 -0.37 0.75
C LEU A 116 15.17 -1.02 -0.62
N ASN A 117 16.05 -2.02 -0.68
CA ASN A 117 16.19 -2.83 -1.88
C ASN A 117 14.94 -3.72 -2.00
N ILE A 118 13.94 -3.22 -2.73
CA ILE A 118 12.68 -3.89 -3.01
C ILE A 118 12.83 -4.57 -4.38
N THR A 119 12.71 -5.89 -4.37
CA THR A 119 12.65 -6.75 -5.55
C THR A 119 11.34 -7.51 -5.54
N GLN A 120 10.94 -8.09 -6.66
CA GLN A 120 9.76 -8.95 -6.72
C GLN A 120 9.76 -10.06 -5.66
N ASP A 121 10.91 -10.72 -5.45
CA ASP A 121 11.04 -11.83 -4.49
C ASP A 121 10.87 -11.40 -3.04
N ASN A 122 11.38 -10.22 -2.68
CA ASN A 122 11.35 -9.74 -1.30
C ASN A 122 10.17 -8.80 -1.01
N PHE A 123 9.40 -8.42 -2.04
CA PHE A 123 8.26 -7.50 -1.95
C PHE A 123 7.26 -7.97 -0.89
N LYS A 124 6.94 -9.27 -0.87
CA LYS A 124 6.00 -9.86 0.10
C LYS A 124 6.43 -9.55 1.54
N ILE A 125 7.69 -9.79 1.84
CA ILE A 125 8.24 -9.72 3.20
C ILE A 125 8.54 -8.28 3.61
N LYS A 126 9.14 -7.48 2.71
CA LYS A 126 9.61 -6.12 3.02
C LYS A 126 8.55 -5.04 2.92
N VAL A 127 7.47 -5.28 2.17
CA VAL A 127 6.50 -4.24 1.82
C VAL A 127 5.09 -4.69 2.12
N PHE A 128 4.64 -5.78 1.49
CA PHE A 128 3.25 -6.22 1.60
C PHE A 128 2.83 -6.57 3.03
N LEU A 129 3.58 -7.45 3.72
CA LEU A 129 3.25 -7.84 5.10
C LEU A 129 3.33 -6.64 6.06
N PRO A 130 4.42 -5.84 6.10
CA PRO A 130 4.51 -4.67 6.98
C PRO A 130 3.39 -3.65 6.78
N ILE A 131 2.96 -3.40 5.54
CA ILE A 131 1.87 -2.47 5.25
C ILE A 131 0.57 -2.97 5.87
N PHE A 132 0.19 -4.23 5.61
CA PHE A 132 -1.05 -4.76 6.17
C PHE A 132 -1.00 -4.92 7.69
N ASP A 133 0.14 -5.36 8.24
CA ASP A 133 0.35 -5.41 9.69
C ASP A 133 0.16 -4.03 10.33
N THR A 134 0.75 -3.01 9.74
CA THR A 134 0.60 -1.62 10.21
C THR A 134 -0.84 -1.16 10.13
N ILE A 135 -1.52 -1.37 9.00
CA ILE A 135 -2.94 -0.98 8.82
C ILE A 135 -3.81 -1.68 9.86
N ILE A 136 -3.65 -2.98 10.07
CA ILE A 136 -4.45 -3.78 11.02
C ILE A 136 -4.23 -3.28 12.45
N CYS A 137 -2.97 -3.09 12.86
CA CYS A 137 -2.65 -2.56 14.19
C CYS A 137 -3.24 -1.15 14.39
N GLN A 138 -2.99 -0.24 13.46
CA GLN A 138 -3.49 1.13 13.55
C GLN A 138 -5.01 1.22 13.54
N HIS A 139 -5.68 0.39 12.73
CA HIS A 139 -7.14 0.35 12.68
C HIS A 139 -7.72 -0.12 14.01
N LYS A 140 -7.16 -1.19 14.58
CA LYS A 140 -7.58 -1.71 15.89
C LYS A 140 -7.39 -0.67 17.00
N ASP A 141 -6.22 -0.04 17.05
CA ASP A 141 -5.90 0.93 18.10
C ASP A 141 -6.75 2.18 18.00
N ARG A 142 -6.94 2.71 16.78
CA ARG A 142 -7.71 3.94 16.53
C ARG A 142 -9.18 3.80 16.94
N PHE A 143 -9.79 2.64 16.71
CA PHE A 143 -11.23 2.45 16.93
C PHE A 143 -11.58 1.70 18.24
N LYS A 144 -10.59 1.39 19.08
CA LYS A 144 -10.80 0.77 20.39
C LYS A 144 -11.77 1.57 21.27
N GLY A 145 -11.66 2.90 21.29
CA GLY A 145 -12.55 3.76 22.07
C GLY A 145 -14.01 3.68 21.62
N LEU A 146 -14.26 3.61 20.31
CA LEU A 146 -15.61 3.49 19.75
C LEU A 146 -16.28 2.18 20.15
N HIS A 147 -15.54 1.06 20.12
CA HIS A 147 -16.03 -0.23 20.61
C HIS A 147 -16.38 -0.21 22.10
N ASN A 148 -15.59 0.50 22.92
CA ASN A 148 -15.85 0.60 24.36
C ASN A 148 -17.13 1.38 24.66
N VAL A 149 -17.36 2.51 23.96
CA VAL A 149 -18.56 3.34 24.17
C VAL A 149 -19.82 2.63 23.73
N TRP A 150 -19.79 1.90 22.61
CA TRP A 150 -20.95 1.10 22.18
C TRP A 150 -21.18 -0.15 23.04
N GLY A 151 -20.10 -0.79 23.51
CA GLY A 151 -20.17 -1.96 24.40
C GLY A 151 -20.63 -1.62 25.82
N GLN A 152 -20.39 -0.40 26.27
CA GLN A 152 -20.99 0.14 27.48
C GLN A 152 -22.39 0.71 27.15
N LYS A 153 -23.44 -0.12 27.22
CA LYS A 153 -24.81 0.40 27.32
C LYS A 153 -24.89 1.35 28.52
N PRO A 154 -25.14 2.66 28.37
CA PRO A 154 -25.45 3.51 29.50
C PRO A 154 -26.97 3.45 29.73
N PHE A 155 -27.32 3.01 30.95
CA PHE A 155 -28.53 3.36 31.67
C PHE A 155 -29.90 2.93 31.12
N SER A 156 -30.40 1.88 31.78
CA SER A 156 -31.82 1.65 32.05
C SER A 156 -32.50 2.98 32.43
N TYR A 157 -33.29 3.55 31.54
CA TYR A 157 -34.31 4.53 31.96
C TYR A 157 -35.48 3.72 32.54
N LYS A 158 -35.61 3.78 33.86
CA LYS A 158 -36.84 3.49 34.58
C LYS A 158 -37.86 4.59 34.28
#